data_AF-A0A7C2K2E5-F1
#
_entry.id   AF-A0A7C2K2E5-F1
#
_cell.length_a   1.000
_cell.length_b   1.000
_cell.length_c   1.000
_cell.angle_alpha   90.00
_cell.angle_beta   90.00
_cell.angle_gamma   90.00
#
_symmetry.space_group_name_H-M   'P 1'
#
loop_
_entity.id
_entity.type
_entity.pdbx_description
1 polymer ?
#
loop_
_entity_poly.entity_id
_entity_poly.type
_entity_poly.pdbx_seq_one_letter_code
_entity_poly.pdbx_strand_id
1 'polypeptide(L)' 'IDLTSMRDGESTTVPTYAAITARSFHTGIVNVLMMDGGVRTVSNNLDLGVWRAIGTRAGGEAKSLD' A
#
# COMPACT_ATOMS: atom_id res chain seq x y z
N ILE A 1 -15.49 4.98 -2.09
CA ILE A 1 -15.28 4.39 -0.75
C ILE A 1 -14.24 5.23 -0.05
N ASP A 2 -14.57 5.93 1.02
CA ASP A 2 -13.56 6.68 1.79
C ASP A 2 -13.09 5.81 2.95
N LEU A 3 -11.78 5.82 3.22
CA LEU A 3 -11.28 5.32 4.49
C LEU A 3 -11.80 6.29 5.55
N THR A 4 -12.78 5.84 6.34
CA THR A 4 -13.22 6.60 7.51
C THR A 4 -12.51 6.05 8.73
N SER A 5 -11.61 6.85 9.31
CA SER A 5 -10.92 6.52 10.56
C SER A 5 -11.87 6.40 11.76
N MET A 6 -13.18 6.61 11.56
CA MET A 6 -14.21 6.55 12.60
C MET A 6 -14.25 5.22 13.38
N ARG A 7 -13.74 4.13 12.80
CA ARG A 7 -13.67 2.81 13.45
C ARG A 7 -12.31 2.51 14.08
N ASP A 8 -11.33 3.40 13.89
CA ASP A 8 -10.01 3.25 14.49
C ASP A 8 -10.09 3.69 15.95
N GLY A 9 -9.85 2.77 16.88
CA GLY A 9 -9.84 3.06 18.32
C GLY A 9 -11.21 3.06 19.01
N GLU A 10 -12.25 2.50 18.37
CA GLU A 10 -13.59 2.37 18.98
C GLU A 10 -13.62 1.43 20.19
N SER A 11 -12.73 0.43 20.22
CA SER A 11 -12.57 -0.48 21.35
C SER A 11 -11.11 -0.62 21.76
N THR A 12 -10.85 -0.63 23.07
CA THR A 12 -9.51 -0.89 23.64
C THR A 12 -9.22 -2.39 23.81
N THR A 13 -10.23 -3.25 23.65
CA THR A 13 -10.14 -4.70 23.90
C THR A 13 -10.44 -5.54 22.66
N VAL A 14 -10.98 -4.96 21.59
CA VAL A 14 -11.34 -5.65 20.34
C VAL A 14 -10.52 -5.08 19.17
N PRO A 15 -9.89 -5.93 18.33
CA PRO A 15 -9.13 -5.45 17.17
C PRO A 15 -10.05 -4.90 16.07
N THR A 16 -9.65 -3.78 15.47
CA THR A 16 -10.26 -3.23 14.25
C THR A 16 -9.63 -3.91 13.03
N TYR A 17 -10.48 -4.41 12.12
CA TYR A 17 -10.06 -4.94 10.83
C TYR A 17 -10.52 -4.02 9.70
N ALA A 18 -9.59 -3.62 8.83
CA ALA A 18 -9.88 -2.83 7.64
C ALA A 18 -9.03 -3.32 6.46
N ALA A 19 -9.65 -3.39 5.27
CA ALA A 19 -8.93 -3.58 4.02
C ALA A 19 -8.71 -2.21 3.38
N ILE A 20 -7.49 -1.69 3.49
CA ILE A 20 -7.09 -0.41 2.91
C ILE A 20 -6.28 -0.70 1.65
N THR A 21 -6.89 -0.50 0.48
CA THR A 21 -6.26 -0.76 -0.81
C THR A 21 -5.56 0.48 -1.36
N ALA A 22 -4.48 0.30 -2.13
CA ALA A 22 -3.90 1.38 -2.93
C ALA A 22 -4.81 1.69 -4.12
N ARG A 23 -4.95 2.98 -4.45
CA ARG A 23 -5.96 3.47 -5.40
C ARG A 23 -5.65 4.88 -5.85
N SER A 24 -6.08 5.20 -7.06
CA SER A 24 -5.78 6.44 -7.77
C SER A 24 -6.89 6.72 -8.77
N PHE A 25 -7.10 8.00 -9.10
CA PHE A 25 -8.01 8.40 -10.18
C PHE A 25 -7.37 8.26 -11.57
N HIS A 26 -6.07 7.98 -11.63
CA HIS A 26 -5.38 7.68 -12.88
C HIS A 26 -5.67 6.23 -13.30
N THR A 27 -6.21 6.06 -14.50
CA THR A 27 -6.51 4.73 -15.05
C THR A 27 -5.26 3.88 -15.14
N GLY A 28 -5.30 2.69 -14.55
CA GLY A 28 -4.23 1.70 -14.70
C GLY A 28 -3.03 1.87 -13.76
N ILE A 29 -2.93 2.97 -13.01
CA ILE A 29 -1.73 3.26 -12.21
C ILE A 29 -2.04 3.86 -10.84
N VAL A 30 -1.13 3.67 -9.90
CA VAL A 30 -1.09 4.38 -8.61
C VAL A 30 0.28 5.04 -8.42
N ASN A 31 0.30 6.20 -7.78
CA ASN A 31 1.55 6.82 -7.34
C ASN A 31 1.75 6.49 -5.85
N VAL A 32 2.90 5.91 -5.51
CA VAL A 32 3.24 5.51 -4.15
C VAL A 32 4.47 6.27 -3.67
N LEU A 33 4.40 6.76 -2.43
CA LEU A 33 5.52 7.35 -1.72
C LEU A 33 6.31 6.23 -1.03
N MET A 34 7.60 6.18 -1.30
CA MET A 34 8.56 5.29 -0.66
C MET A 34 9.11 5.94 0.62
N MET A 35 9.61 5.13 1.55
CA MET A 35 10.18 5.62 2.81
C MET A 35 11.45 6.46 2.65
N ASP A 36 12.09 6.40 1.48
CA ASP A 36 13.22 7.26 1.10
C ASP A 36 12.79 8.64 0.58
N GLY A 37 11.48 8.92 0.55
CA GLY A 37 10.89 10.17 0.06
C GLY A 37 10.65 10.21 -1.45
N GLY A 38 11.03 9.17 -2.20
CA GLY A 38 10.79 9.06 -3.62
C GLY A 38 9.34 8.66 -3.95
N VAL A 39 8.80 9.17 -5.05
CA VAL A 39 7.50 8.74 -5.58
C VAL A 39 7.72 7.81 -6.76
N ARG A 40 7.01 6.68 -6.77
CA ARG A 40 7.03 5.71 -7.87
C ARG A 40 5.65 5.51 -8.45
N THR A 41 5.57 5.46 -9.77
CA THR A 41 4.35 5.07 -10.50
C THR A 41 4.31 3.55 -10.60
N VAL A 42 3.20 2.94 -10.21
CA VAL A 42 3.02 1.49 -10.21
C VAL A 42 1.78 1.11 -11.00
N SER A 43 1.94 0.14 -11.92
CA SER A 43 0.85 -0.43 -12.71
C SER A 43 -0.06 -1.30 -11.85
N ASN A 44 -1.35 -1.33 -12.18
CA ASN A 44 -2.29 -2.30 -11.62
C ASN A 44 -2.05 -3.73 -12.13
N ASN A 45 -1.30 -3.90 -13.22
CA ASN A 45 -0.78 -5.17 -13.70
C ASN A 45 0.63 -5.40 -13.14
N LEU A 46 0.72 -5.78 -11.87
CA LEU A 46 1.97 -6.05 -11.16
C LEU A 46 1.90 -7.42 -10.47
N ASP A 47 3.02 -8.14 -10.43
CA ASP A 47 3.15 -9.35 -9.62
C ASP A 47 2.94 -9.03 -8.13
N LEU A 48 2.06 -9.81 -7.47
CA LEU A 48 1.75 -9.61 -6.06
C LEU A 48 2.99 -9.76 -5.15
N GLY A 49 3.95 -10.60 -5.56
CA GLY A 49 5.21 -10.77 -4.85
C GLY A 49 6.05 -9.49 -4.87
N VAL A 50 6.13 -8.81 -6.02
CA VAL A 50 6.80 -7.50 -6.15
C VAL A 50 6.10 -6.46 -5.27
N TRP A 51 4.76 -6.38 -5.34
CA TRP A 51 3.99 -5.40 -4.54
C TRP A 51 4.23 -5.56 -3.03
N ARG A 52 4.31 -6.79 -2.54
CA ARG A 52 4.59 -7.07 -1.13
C ARG A 52 6.05 -6.80 -0.76
N ALA A 53 6.98 -7.13 -1.66
CA ALA A 53 8.41 -6.91 -1.46
C ALA A 53 8.76 -5.43 -1.28
N ILE A 54 8.15 -4.52 -2.05
CA ILE A 54 8.45 -3.09 -1.94
C ILE A 54 7.92 -2.43 -0.65
N GLY A 55 6.98 -3.07 0.04
CA GLY A 55 6.37 -2.56 1.26
C GLY A 55 7.14 -2.91 2.54
N THR A 56 8.23 -3.66 2.42
CA THR A 56 9.05 -4.08 3.56
C THR A 56 9.97 -2.95 3.99
N ARG A 57 10.35 -2.96 5.27
CA ARG A 57 11.30 -1.98 5.81
C ARG A 57 12.76 -2.25 5.44
N ALA A 58 13.08 -3.50 5.08
CA ALA A 58 14.45 -3.98 4.97
C ALA A 58 15.04 -3.80 3.56
N GLY A 59 14.19 -3.60 2.53
CA GLY A 59 14.61 -3.25 1.17
C GLY A 59 15.53 -4.27 0.48
N GLY A 60 15.58 -5.51 0.99
CA GLY A 60 16.48 -6.58 0.54
C GLY A 60 15.75 -7.76 -0.12
N GLU A 61 14.46 -7.62 -0.36
CA GLU A 61 13.61 -8.63 -0.98
C GLU A 61 13.94 -8.75 -2.46
N ALA A 62 13.99 -9.98 -2.95
CA ALA A 62 14.51 -10.33 -4.28
C ALA A 62 13.67 -9.83 -5.49
N LYS A 63 12.73 -8.90 -5.30
CA LYS A 63 11.84 -8.40 -6.34
C LYS A 63 11.71 -6.87 -6.30
N SER A 64 12.23 -6.20 -7.32
CA SER A 64 12.12 -4.75 -7.57
C SER A 64 10.99 -4.44 -8.55
N LEU A 65 10.66 -3.15 -8.72
CA LEU A 65 9.57 -2.66 -9.59
C LEU A 65 9.92 -2.60 -11.08
N ASP A 66 11.03 -3.23 -11.50
CA ASP A 66 11.45 -3.28 -12.91
C ASP A 66 10.76 -4.42 -13.66
#